data_AF-A0A2E8PAX5-F1
#
_entry.id   AF-A0A2E8PAX5-F1
#
_cell.length_a   1.000
_cell.length_b   1.000
_cell.length_c   1.000
_cell.angle_alpha   90.00
_cell.angle_beta   90.00
_cell.angle_gamma   90.00
#
_symmetry.space_group_name_H-M   'P 1'
#
loop_
_entity.id
_entity.type
_entity.pdbx_description
1 polymer ?
#
loop_
_entity_poly.entity_id
_entity_poly.type
_entity_poly.pdbx_seq_one_letter_code
_entity_poly.pdbx_strand_id
1 'polypeptide(L)'
;MTSGSVSTVMMSVASDWSHGRLESIKGESTLAVVIPALDEEGTIGQVVSAIAAELGELIDELVVMDSLSSDRTAAVATDAGARVHSVADVRPDLGVHPG
;
A
#
# COMPACT_ATOMS: atom_id res chain seq x y z
N MET A 1 -31.31 -32.15 13.86
CA MET A 1 -29.86 -32.19 13.55
C MET A 1 -29.63 -31.34 12.31
N THR A 2 -29.40 -30.04 12.48
CA THR A 2 -29.05 -29.14 11.38
C THR A 2 -27.58 -29.31 11.08
N SER A 3 -27.27 -30.01 9.99
CA SER A 3 -25.90 -30.12 9.47
C SER A 3 -25.46 -28.72 9.02
N GLY A 4 -24.60 -28.07 9.82
CA GLY A 4 -23.96 -26.82 9.43
C GLY A 4 -22.94 -27.11 8.34
N SER A 5 -23.17 -26.56 7.15
CA SER A 5 -22.19 -26.60 6.06
C SER A 5 -20.95 -25.81 6.48
N VAL A 6 -19.82 -26.51 6.65
CA VAL A 6 -18.52 -25.87 6.83
C VAL A 6 -18.16 -25.23 5.49
N SER A 7 -18.20 -23.89 5.42
CA SER A 7 -17.73 -23.17 4.23
C SER A 7 -16.25 -23.50 4.03
N THR A 8 -15.93 -24.26 3.00
CA THR A 8 -14.56 -24.46 2.54
C THR A 8 -13.95 -23.08 2.31
N VAL A 9 -12.81 -22.80 2.94
CA VAL A 9 -12.03 -21.61 2.64
C VAL A 9 -11.60 -21.72 1.18
N MET A 10 -12.23 -20.93 0.32
CA MET A 10 -11.86 -20.84 -1.08
C MET A 10 -10.65 -19.90 -1.17
N MET A 11 -9.47 -20.46 -1.38
CA MET A 11 -8.31 -19.66 -1.78
C MET A 11 -8.56 -19.17 -3.21
N SER A 12 -8.55 -17.85 -3.40
CA SER A 12 -8.46 -17.22 -4.72
C SER A 12 -7.01 -16.82 -5.00
N VAL A 13 -6.64 -16.80 -6.27
CA VAL A 13 -5.39 -16.22 -6.76
C VAL A 13 -5.64 -14.84 -7.35
N ALA A 14 -4.61 -14.00 -7.46
CA ALA A 14 -4.74 -12.65 -8.02
C ALA A 14 -5.39 -12.66 -9.42
N SER A 15 -5.07 -13.67 -10.25
CA SER A 15 -5.64 -13.82 -11.59
C SER A 15 -7.15 -14.13 -11.62
N ASP A 16 -7.77 -14.50 -10.49
CA ASP A 16 -9.24 -14.65 -10.39
C ASP A 16 -9.96 -13.28 -10.39
N TRP A 17 -9.19 -12.20 -10.24
CA TRP A 17 -9.65 -10.82 -10.05
C TRP A 17 -9.03 -9.88 -11.09
N SER A 18 -9.59 -9.86 -12.29
CA SER A 18 -9.17 -8.90 -13.33
C SER A 18 -9.44 -7.45 -12.92
N HIS A 19 -8.67 -6.51 -13.48
CA HIS A 19 -8.84 -5.06 -13.27
C HIS A 19 -10.28 -4.58 -13.43
N GLY A 20 -10.91 -4.84 -14.57
CA GLY A 20 -12.30 -4.41 -14.81
C GLY A 20 -13.31 -5.01 -13.84
N ARG A 21 -13.03 -6.20 -13.28
CA ARG A 21 -13.86 -6.78 -12.22
C ARG A 21 -13.65 -6.04 -10.90
N LEU A 22 -12.40 -5.72 -10.55
CA LEU A 22 -12.07 -4.96 -9.35
C LEU A 22 -12.67 -3.54 -9.41
N GLU A 23 -12.53 -2.84 -10.54
CA GLU A 23 -13.12 -1.51 -10.77
C GLU A 23 -14.65 -1.53 -10.61
N SER A 24 -15.31 -2.52 -11.23
CA SER A 24 -16.77 -2.65 -11.12
C SER A 24 -17.24 -2.92 -9.68
N ILE A 25 -16.45 -3.63 -8.86
CA ILE A 25 -16.79 -3.93 -7.47
C ILE A 25 -16.42 -2.75 -6.56
N LYS A 26 -15.32 -2.03 -6.83
CA LYS A 26 -14.87 -0.85 -6.08
C LYS A 26 -15.98 0.20 -5.99
N GLY A 27 -16.67 0.47 -7.10
CA GLY A 27 -17.74 1.47 -7.16
C GLY A 27 -17.25 2.82 -6.64
N GLU A 28 -18.00 3.43 -5.71
CA GLU A 28 -17.66 4.73 -5.10
C GLU A 28 -16.65 4.63 -3.94
N SER A 29 -16.12 3.45 -3.63
CA SER A 29 -15.17 3.28 -2.53
C SER A 29 -13.79 3.78 -2.94
N THR A 30 -13.06 4.40 -2.01
CA THR A 30 -11.67 4.79 -2.21
C THR A 30 -10.69 3.74 -1.68
N LEU A 31 -9.58 3.53 -2.38
CA LEU A 31 -8.51 2.60 -2.05
C LEU A 31 -7.18 3.36 -1.92
N ALA A 32 -6.56 3.25 -0.76
CA ALA A 32 -5.20 3.73 -0.51
C ALA A 32 -4.26 2.54 -0.29
N VAL A 33 -3.05 2.63 -0.86
CA VAL A 33 -1.95 1.71 -0.57
C VAL A 33 -0.92 2.45 0.26
N VAL A 34 -0.53 1.84 1.38
CA VAL A 34 0.44 2.41 2.32
C VAL A 34 1.64 1.48 2.43
N ILE A 35 2.84 2.02 2.23
CA ILE A 35 4.11 1.29 2.29
C ILE A 35 4.94 1.88 3.46
N PRO A 36 5.10 1.15 4.58
CA PRO A 36 6.09 1.52 5.59
C PRO A 36 7.50 1.36 5.02
N ALA A 37 8.39 2.32 5.28
CA ALA A 37 9.78 2.27 4.84
C ALA A 37 10.75 2.78 5.91
N LEU A 38 11.92 2.16 6.00
CA LEU A 38 13.05 2.58 6.85
C LEU A 38 14.35 2.17 6.15
N ASP A 39 15.10 3.15 5.63
CA ASP A 39 16.38 2.93 4.93
C ASP A 39 16.29 1.93 3.75
N GLU A 40 15.32 2.17 2.87
CA GLU A 40 14.96 1.37 1.69
C GLU A 40 15.31 2.07 0.37
N GLU A 41 16.33 2.95 0.31
CA GLU A 41 16.64 3.73 -0.91
C GLU A 41 16.89 2.86 -2.15
N GLY A 42 17.38 1.63 -1.97
CA GLY A 42 17.69 0.70 -3.05
C GLY A 42 16.48 -0.01 -3.65
N THR A 43 15.34 -0.02 -2.96
CA THR A 43 14.18 -0.88 -3.29
C THR A 43 12.90 -0.06 -3.47
N ILE A 44 12.70 0.99 -2.67
CA ILE A 44 11.41 1.68 -2.55
C ILE A 44 10.90 2.23 -3.89
N GLY A 45 11.79 2.80 -4.71
CA GLY A 45 11.40 3.35 -6.01
C GLY A 45 10.86 2.30 -6.97
N GLN A 46 11.40 1.08 -6.95
CA GLN A 46 10.93 -0.02 -7.78
C GLN A 46 9.56 -0.52 -7.31
N VAL A 47 9.36 -0.63 -6.00
CA VAL A 47 8.08 -1.04 -5.41
C VAL A 47 6.97 -0.04 -5.75
N VAL A 48 7.20 1.26 -5.54
CA VAL A 48 6.25 2.33 -5.87
C VAL A 48 5.90 2.31 -7.35
N SER A 49 6.90 2.23 -8.23
CA SER A 49 6.69 2.22 -9.68
C SER A 49 5.90 0.99 -10.14
N ALA A 50 6.19 -0.19 -9.58
CA ALA A 50 5.48 -1.42 -9.91
C ALA A 50 4.01 -1.35 -9.49
N ILE A 51 3.73 -0.88 -8.27
CA ILE A 51 2.35 -0.71 -7.77
C ILE A 51 1.58 0.29 -8.64
N ALA A 52 2.18 1.44 -8.95
CA ALA A 52 1.54 2.45 -9.79
C ALA A 52 1.24 1.92 -11.20
N ALA A 53 2.17 1.16 -11.79
CA ALA A 53 1.99 0.56 -13.11
C ALA A 53 0.93 -0.54 -13.12
N GLU A 54 0.90 -1.39 -12.08
CA GLU A 54 -0.02 -2.52 -12.02
C GLU A 54 -1.41 -2.13 -11.53
N LEU A 55 -1.57 -1.13 -10.68
CA LEU A 55 -2.84 -0.85 -9.98
C LEU A 55 -3.37 0.56 -10.19
N GLY A 56 -2.76 1.37 -11.06
CA GLY A 56 -2.98 2.80 -11.26
C GLY A 56 -4.42 3.29 -11.02
N GLU A 57 -5.37 3.00 -11.91
CA GLU A 57 -6.75 3.53 -11.81
C GLU A 57 -7.56 2.93 -10.65
N LEU A 58 -7.10 1.80 -10.09
CA LEU A 58 -7.75 1.17 -8.94
C LEU A 58 -7.39 1.87 -7.63
N ILE A 59 -6.22 2.50 -7.53
CA ILE A 59 -5.73 3.17 -6.32
C ILE A 59 -5.96 4.67 -6.42
N ASP A 60 -6.55 5.25 -5.39
CA ASP A 60 -6.76 6.70 -5.28
C ASP A 60 -5.56 7.39 -4.61
N GLU A 61 -4.87 6.69 -3.70
CA GLU A 61 -3.70 7.20 -2.98
C GLU A 61 -2.60 6.15 -2.84
N LEU A 62 -1.37 6.50 -3.24
CA LEU A 62 -0.17 5.70 -2.99
C LEU A 62 0.75 6.46 -2.02
N VAL A 63 0.84 5.95 -0.80
CA VAL A 63 1.53 6.61 0.32
C VAL A 63 2.72 5.78 0.79
N VAL A 64 3.85 6.45 1.01
CA VAL A 64 5.00 5.89 1.74
C VAL A 64 5.07 6.55 3.12
N MET A 65 5.10 5.73 4.16
CA MET A 65 5.29 6.15 5.55
C MET A 65 6.76 5.97 5.91
N ASP A 66 7.52 7.06 5.84
CA ASP A 66 8.95 7.09 6.16
C ASP A 66 9.17 7.06 7.68
N SER A 67 9.81 6.01 8.16
CA SER A 67 10.00 5.71 9.58
C SER A 67 11.29 6.30 10.14
N LEU A 68 11.61 7.54 9.74
CA LEU A 68 12.86 8.24 10.05
C LEU A 68 14.09 7.62 9.35
N SER A 69 13.98 7.38 8.04
CA SER A 69 15.14 6.95 7.27
C SER A 69 16.28 7.96 7.36
N SER A 70 17.50 7.44 7.45
CA SER A 70 18.77 8.17 7.43
C SER A 70 19.35 8.29 6.02
N ASP A 71 18.83 7.52 5.06
CA ASP A 71 19.23 7.52 3.65
C ASP A 71 18.28 8.36 2.76
N ARG A 72 18.29 8.11 1.44
CA ARG A 72 17.45 8.83 0.47
C ARG A 72 16.07 8.22 0.24
N THR A 73 15.59 7.30 1.07
CA THR A 73 14.29 6.60 0.91
C THR A 73 13.15 7.54 0.59
N ALA A 74 12.95 8.59 1.38
CA ALA A 74 11.85 9.54 1.19
C ALA A 74 11.94 10.27 -0.16
N ALA A 75 13.15 10.65 -0.58
CA ALA A 75 13.37 11.32 -1.86
C ALA A 75 13.09 10.36 -3.04
N VAL A 76 13.63 9.14 -2.98
CA VAL A 76 13.43 8.11 -4.03
C VAL A 76 11.95 7.73 -4.16
N ALA A 77 11.23 7.60 -3.05
CA ALA A 77 9.80 7.33 -3.05
C ALA A 77 8.98 8.47 -3.68
N THR A 78 9.33 9.72 -3.35
CA THR A 78 8.69 10.92 -3.92
C THR A 78 8.92 10.98 -5.43
N ASP A 79 10.17 10.76 -5.87
CA ASP A 79 10.54 10.78 -7.29
C ASP A 79 9.83 9.66 -8.08
N ALA A 80 9.55 8.52 -7.45
CA ALA A 80 8.77 7.43 -8.03
C ALA A 80 7.25 7.70 -8.06
N GLY A 81 6.79 8.82 -7.49
CA GLY A 81 5.40 9.28 -7.56
C GLY A 81 4.54 8.97 -6.32
N ALA A 82 5.13 8.48 -5.23
CA ALA A 82 4.40 8.30 -3.98
C ALA A 82 4.23 9.62 -3.22
N ARG A 83 3.14 9.75 -2.47
CA ARG A 83 3.02 10.74 -1.40
C ARG A 83 3.80 10.25 -0.19
N VAL A 84 4.78 11.00 0.28
CA VAL A 84 5.61 10.60 1.42
C VAL A 84 5.24 11.37 2.68
N HIS A 85 5.08 10.66 3.79
CA HIS A 85 4.90 11.24 5.11
C HIS A 85 5.93 10.66 6.08
N SER A 86 6.61 11.52 6.85
CA SER A 86 7.39 11.04 7.99
C SER A 86 6.46 10.66 9.13
N VAL A 87 6.74 9.52 9.80
CA VAL A 87 5.98 9.09 10.98
C VAL A 87 6.02 10.13 12.12
N ALA A 88 7.09 10.93 12.20
CA ALA A 88 7.22 11.99 13.20
C ALA A 88 6.22 13.15 13.02
N ASP A 89 5.76 13.37 11.78
CA ASP A 89 4.92 14.52 11.44
C ASP A 89 3.42 14.24 11.56
N VAL A 90 3.00 12.97 11.51
CA VAL A 90 1.57 12.60 11.44
C VAL A 90 0.86 12.70 12.79
N ARG A 91 1.51 12.27 13.87
CA ARG A 91 1.01 12.37 15.25
C ARG A 91 2.17 12.70 16.21
N PRO A 92 2.75 13.91 16.10
CA PRO A 92 3.90 14.29 16.91
C PRO A 92 3.63 14.21 18.41
N ASP A 93 2.36 14.31 18.83
CA ASP A 93 1.92 14.17 20.22
C ASP A 93 2.06 12.76 20.80
N LEU A 94 2.14 11.73 19.96
CA LEU A 94 2.35 10.34 20.39
C LEU A 94 3.83 9.95 20.46
N GLY A 95 4.73 10.81 19.95
CA GLY A 95 6.15 10.48 19.80
C GLY A 95 6.42 9.45 18.71
N VAL A 96 7.69 9.02 18.61
CA VAL A 96 8.12 8.00 17.65
C VAL A 96 8.69 6.79 18.41
N HIS A 97 8.34 5.60 17.95
CA HIS A 97 8.88 4.34 18.47
C HIS A 97 9.75 3.69 17.40
N PRO A 98 10.95 3.20 17.76
CA PRO A 98 11.73 2.37 16.86
C PRO A 98 10.93 1.11 16.47
N GLY A 99 11.03 0.74 15.20
CA GLY A 99 10.59 -0.57 14.69
C GLY A 99 11.55 -1.69 15.05
#